data_AF-A0A2P6PJQ0-F1
#
_entry.id   AF-A0A2P6PJQ0-F1
#
_cell.length_a   1.000
_cell.length_b   1.000
_cell.length_c   1.000
_cell.angle_alpha   90.00
_cell.angle_beta   90.00
_cell.angle_gamma   90.00
#
_symmetry.space_group_name_H-M   'P 1'
#
loop_
_entity.id
_entity.type
_entity.pdbx_description
1 polymer ?
#
loop_
_entity_poly.entity_id
_entity_poly.type
_entity_poly.pdbx_seq_one_letter_code
_entity_poly.pdbx_strand_id
1 'polypeptide(L)' 'MVPSLIEQIKSVLIQLYARRGDAVLDLACGKGGDLIKWDKAKIGYYVGIDIAEGSVSAEILF' A
#
# COMPACT_ATOMS: atom_id res chain seq x y z
N MET A 1 11.34 -13.26 12.76
CA MET A 1 11.42 -11.80 12.56
C MET A 1 10.01 -11.25 12.78
N VAL A 2 9.79 -10.54 13.88
CA VAL A 2 8.47 -9.97 14.21
C VAL A 2 8.31 -8.68 13.40
N PRO A 3 7.19 -8.45 12.68
CA PRO A 3 6.94 -7.18 12.00
C PRO A 3 7.04 -6.01 12.99
N SER A 4 7.58 -4.88 12.55
CA SER A 4 7.72 -3.69 13.41
C SER A 4 6.35 -3.19 13.87
N LEU A 5 6.30 -2.49 15.01
CA LEU A 5 5.06 -1.92 15.57
C LEU A 5 4.32 -1.02 14.55
N ILE A 6 5.07 -0.28 13.73
CA ILE A 6 4.53 0.60 12.69
C ILE A 6 3.77 -0.20 11.63
N GLU A 7 4.30 -1.36 11.20
CA GLU A 7 3.68 -2.21 10.19
C GLU A 7 2.34 -2.81 10.66
N GLN A 8 2.23 -3.09 11.96
CA GLN A 8 0.99 -3.56 12.57
C GLN A 8 -0.06 -2.45 12.60
N ILE A 9 0.32 -1.23 12.99
CA ILE A 9 -0.59 -0.08 13.03
C ILE A 9 -1.14 0.22 11.63
N LYS A 10 -0.29 0.25 10.60
CA LYS A 10 -0.74 0.44 9.21
C LYS A 10 -1.79 -0.59 8.80
N SER A 11 -1.55 -1.87 9.11
CA SER A 11 -2.51 -2.93 8.77
C SER A 11 -3.87 -2.73 9.45
N VAL A 12 -3.89 -2.26 10.70
CA VAL A 12 -5.14 -1.94 11.41
C VAL A 12 -5.85 -0.78 10.74
N LEU A 13 -5.13 0.30 10.43
CA LEU A 13 -5.71 1.47 9.77
C LEU A 13 -6.30 1.12 8.41
N ILE A 14 -5.58 0.35 7.59
CA ILE A 14 -6.09 -0.11 6.29
C ILE A 14 -7.36 -0.92 6.46
N GLN A 15 -7.41 -1.85 7.42
CA GLN A 15 -8.62 -2.67 7.66
C GLN A 15 -9.81 -1.85 8.17
N LEU A 16 -9.58 -0.79 8.94
CA LEU A 16 -10.65 0.04 9.49
C LEU A 16 -11.21 1.03 8.46
N TYR A 17 -10.38 1.53 7.55
CA TYR A 17 -10.74 2.67 6.70
C TYR A 17 -10.83 2.37 5.21
N ALA A 18 -10.11 1.36 4.70
CA ALA A 18 -10.21 0.98 3.29
C ALA A 18 -11.44 0.11 3.07
N ARG A 19 -12.10 0.32 1.93
CA ARG A 19 -13.22 -0.48 1.47
C ARG A 19 -12.84 -1.21 0.19
N ARG A 20 -13.48 -2.36 -0.01
CA ARG A 20 -13.33 -3.12 -1.24
C ARG A 20 -13.70 -2.23 -2.44
N GLY A 21 -12.83 -2.19 -3.44
CA GLY A 21 -13.01 -1.39 -4.66
C GLY A 21 -12.53 0.06 -4.56
N ASP A 22 -12.00 0.52 -3.41
CA ASP A 22 -11.43 1.87 -3.31
C ASP A 22 -10.25 2.05 -4.27
N ALA A 23 -10.05 3.30 -4.71
CA ALA A 23 -8.82 3.72 -5.37
C ALA A 23 -7.89 4.34 -4.32
N VAL A 24 -6.65 3.85 -4.25
CA VAL A 24 -5.66 4.27 -3.25
C VAL A 24 -4.52 5.02 -3.92
N LEU A 25 -4.17 6.16 -3.31
CA LEU A 25 -2.94 6.89 -3.60
C LEU A 25 -1.99 6.73 -2.40
N ASP A 26 -0.86 6.09 -2.62
CA ASP A 26 0.16 5.80 -1.61
C ASP A 26 1.39 6.69 -1.86
N LEU A 27 1.55 7.69 -0.99
CA LEU A 27 2.62 8.69 -1.09
C LEU A 27 3.84 8.23 -0.29
N ALA A 28 5.03 8.41 -0.87
CA ALA A 28 6.27 7.84 -0.36
C ALA A 28 6.15 6.31 -0.17
N CYS A 29 5.61 5.62 -1.17
CA CYS A 29 5.30 4.18 -1.12
C CYS A 29 6.55 3.28 -1.00
N GLY A 30 7.75 3.85 -1.12
CA GLY A 30 9.02 3.14 -1.05
C GLY A 30 9.08 2.04 -2.10
N LYS A 31 9.43 0.82 -1.70
CA LYS A 31 9.51 -0.33 -2.62
C LYS A 31 8.22 -1.17 -2.68
N GLY A 32 7.08 -0.63 -2.23
CA GLY A 32 5.81 -1.35 -2.26
C GLY A 32 5.60 -2.35 -1.12
N GLY A 33 6.19 -2.13 0.07
CA GLY A 33 6.02 -3.02 1.22
C GLY A 33 4.58 -3.14 1.74
N ASP A 34 3.72 -2.19 1.36
CA ASP A 34 2.30 -2.16 1.72
C ASP A 34 1.37 -2.82 0.68
N LEU A 35 1.88 -3.21 -0.50
CA LEU A 35 1.07 -3.81 -1.58
C LEU A 35 0.26 -5.03 -1.13
N ILE A 36 0.84 -5.93 -0.33
CA ILE A 36 0.13 -7.11 0.20
C ILE A 36 -1.02 -6.69 1.15
N LYS A 37 -0.88 -5.57 1.87
CA LYS A 37 -1.95 -5.08 2.75
C LYS A 37 -3.09 -4.51 1.93
N TRP A 38 -2.76 -3.78 0.86
CA TRP A 38 -3.71 -3.24 -0.10
C TRP A 38 -4.47 -4.34 -0.85
N ASP A 39 -3.78 -5.40 -1.29
CA ASP A 39 -4.39 -6.59 -1.89
C ASP A 39 -5.39 -7.28 -0.93
N LYS A 40 -5.00 -7.45 0.35
CA LYS A 40 -5.91 -8.01 1.37
C LYS A 40 -7.14 -7.15 1.62
N ALA A 41 -7.02 -5.82 1.51
CA ALA A 41 -8.14 -4.90 1.59
C ALA A 41 -9.06 -4.94 0.35
N LYS A 42 -8.64 -5.61 -0.73
CA LYS A 42 -9.37 -5.77 -1.99
C LYS A 42 -9.71 -4.43 -2.64
N ILE A 43 -8.75 -3.50 -2.63
CA ILE A 43 -8.89 -2.22 -3.32
C ILE A 43 -8.99 -2.45 -4.84
N GLY A 44 -9.65 -1.55 -5.55
CA GLY A 44 -9.85 -1.67 -6.99
C GLY A 44 -8.72 -1.08 -7.81
N TYR A 45 -7.98 -0.11 -7.25
CA TYR A 45 -6.91 0.58 -7.96
C TYR A 45 -5.85 1.10 -6.99
N TYR A 46 -4.58 1.01 -7.37
CA TYR A 46 -3.45 1.48 -6.57
C TYR A 46 -2.54 2.39 -7.41
N VAL A 47 -2.17 3.54 -6.85
CA VAL A 47 -1.16 4.44 -7.39
C VAL A 47 -0.12 4.69 -6.30
N GLY A 48 1.12 4.26 -6.53
CA GLY A 48 2.26 4.59 -5.68
C GLY A 48 3.04 5.77 -6.27
N ILE A 49 3.41 6.73 -5.43
CA ILE A 49 4.32 7.84 -5.80
C ILE A 49 5.45 7.90 -4.77
N ASP A 50 6.69 7.84 -5.24
CA ASP A 50 7.88 8.00 -4.41
C ASP A 50 8.92 8.84 -5.15
N ILE A 51 9.73 9.61 -4.39
CA ILE A 51 10.74 10.52 -4.95
C ILE A 51 12.12 9.85 -5.09
N ALA A 52 12.36 8.74 -4.41
CA ALA A 52 13.65 8.06 -4.43
C ALA A 52 13.80 7.22 -5.72
N GLU A 53 14.97 7.33 -6.37
CA GLU A 53 15.29 6.50 -7.54
C GLU A 53 15.21 5.00 -7.20
N GLY A 54 14.45 4.24 -8.00
CA GLY A 54 14.25 2.80 -7.83
C GLY A 54 13.08 2.37 -6.94
N SER A 55 12.24 3.31 -6.50
CA SER A 55 11.09 3.09 -5.59
C SER A 55 9.76 2.85 -6.31
N VAL A 56 9.69 1.80 -7.14
CA VAL A 56 8.51 1.40 -7.96
C VAL A 56 8.38 2.21 -9.26
N SER A 57 8.73 1.56 -10.37
CA SER A 57 8.24 1.95 -11.70
C SER A 57 6.72 1.86 -11.67
N ALA A 58 6.02 2.91 -12.12
CA ALA A 58 4.56 2.95 -12.16
C ALA A 58 3.98 1.76 -12.96
N GLU A 59 3.75 0.63 -12.29
CA GLU A 59 3.04 -0.50 -12.84
C GLU A 59 1.59 -0.38 -12.43
N ILE A 60 0.77 -0.07 -13.43
CA ILE A 60 -0.68 -0.22 -13.37
C ILE A 60 -0.95 -1.72 -13.35
N LEU A 61 -1.22 -2.29 -12.17
CA LEU A 61 -1.78 -3.62 -12.05
C LEU A 61 -3.31 -3.50 -12.17
N PHE A 62 -3.83 -3.98 -13.29
CA PHE A 62 -5.27 -4.18 -13.52
C PHE A 62 -5.76 -5.47 -12.87
#